data_AF-A0AA40RQV0-F1
#
_entry.id   AF-A0AA40RQV0-F1
#
_cell.length_a   1.000
_cell.length_b   1.000
_cell.length_c   1.000
_cell.angle_alpha   90.00
_cell.angle_beta   90.00
_cell.angle_gamma   90.00
#
_symmetry.space_group_name_H-M   'P 1'
#
loop_
_entity.id
_entity.type
_entity.pdbx_description
1 polymer ?
#
loop_
_entity_poly.entity_id
_entity_poly.type
_entity_poly.pdbx_seq_one_letter_code
_entity_poly.pdbx_strand_id
1 'polypeptide(L)'
;MSTHSNRRIAGRGRRAPARLQPMLQRYADLVIAPLQTRHVCPGQHLDAQRLAAAQEVICAAVAMGRPAFALNLAQMAGSAPQELPFVFTELDAWRLAIDAQYRLPKAEK
;
A
#
# COMPACT_ATOMS: atom_id res chain seq x y z
N MET A 1 -21.53 -48.15 -12.52
CA MET A 1 -21.95 -46.95 -11.76
C MET A 1 -20.73 -46.07 -11.57
N SER A 2 -20.68 -44.95 -12.29
CA SER A 2 -19.54 -44.04 -12.33
C SER A 2 -19.65 -43.03 -11.18
N THR A 3 -18.67 -42.99 -10.27
CA THR A 3 -18.48 -41.87 -9.35
C THR A 3 -17.26 -41.05 -9.79
N HIS A 4 -17.57 -39.94 -10.44
CA HIS A 4 -16.66 -38.87 -10.80
C HIS A 4 -16.21 -38.08 -9.56
N SER A 5 -14.97 -37.57 -9.66
CA SER A 5 -14.50 -36.27 -9.14
C SER A 5 -14.61 -35.96 -7.65
N ASN A 6 -13.45 -35.72 -7.04
CA ASN A 6 -13.27 -34.42 -6.39
C ASN A 6 -11.84 -33.91 -6.60
N ARG A 7 -11.63 -33.30 -7.77
CA ARG A 7 -10.44 -32.53 -8.11
C ARG A 7 -10.43 -31.31 -7.18
N ARG A 8 -9.53 -31.33 -6.18
CA ARG A 8 -9.27 -30.19 -5.29
C ARG A 8 -8.95 -28.96 -6.13
N ILE A 9 -9.91 -28.06 -6.28
CA ILE A 9 -9.65 -26.71 -6.76
C ILE A 9 -8.98 -26.01 -5.59
N ALA A 10 -7.64 -26.01 -5.62
CA ALA A 10 -6.84 -25.14 -4.79
C ALA A 10 -7.19 -23.70 -5.19
N GLY A 11 -8.17 -23.12 -4.50
CA GLY A 11 -8.40 -21.69 -4.52
C GLY A 11 -7.10 -21.02 -4.12
N ARG A 12 -6.38 -20.43 -5.09
CA ARG A 12 -5.38 -19.39 -4.83
C ARG A 12 -6.14 -18.17 -4.30
N GLY A 13 -6.61 -18.25 -3.06
CA GLY A 13 -6.85 -17.07 -2.26
C GLY A 13 -5.52 -16.34 -2.22
N ARG A 14 -5.46 -15.15 -2.83
CA ARG A 14 -4.29 -14.28 -2.70
C ARG A 14 -4.05 -14.15 -1.21
N ARG A 15 -2.93 -14.69 -0.73
CA ARG A 15 -2.52 -14.53 0.67
C ARG A 15 -2.54 -13.03 0.93
N ALA A 16 -3.40 -12.59 1.85
CA ALA A 16 -3.27 -11.26 2.41
C ALA A 16 -1.79 -11.08 2.80
N PRO A 17 -1.17 -9.93 2.51
CA PRO A 17 0.21 -9.71 2.88
C PRO A 17 0.34 -10.02 4.37
N ALA A 18 1.23 -10.97 4.68
CA ALA A 18 1.24 -11.63 5.98
C ALA A 18 1.47 -10.65 7.14
N ARG A 19 2.04 -9.45 6.88
CA ARG A 19 2.27 -8.38 7.86
C ARG A 19 2.28 -7.00 7.18
N LEU A 20 1.46 -6.06 7.66
CA LEU A 20 1.49 -4.64 7.27
C LEU A 20 2.73 -3.90 7.80
N GLN A 21 3.27 -4.38 8.92
CA GLN A 21 4.36 -3.73 9.66
C GLN A 21 5.62 -3.46 8.83
N PRO A 22 6.18 -4.40 8.03
CA PRO A 22 7.35 -4.10 7.20
C PRO A 22 7.06 -3.07 6.09
N MET A 23 5.86 -3.06 5.53
CA MET A 23 5.46 -2.08 4.49
C MET A 23 5.31 -0.68 5.09
N LEU A 24 4.71 -0.60 6.28
CA LEU A 24 4.61 0.63 7.05
C LEU A 24 5.98 1.19 7.45
N GLN A 25 6.88 0.33 7.91
CA GLN A 25 8.22 0.74 8.28
C GLN A 25 8.94 1.35 7.08
N ARG A 26 8.89 0.69 5.92
CA ARG A 26 9.46 1.21 4.67
C ARG A 26 8.89 2.58 4.30
N TYR A 27 7.57 2.76 4.41
CA TYR A 27 6.94 4.05 4.16
C TYR A 27 7.40 5.12 5.15
N ALA A 28 7.44 4.79 6.46
CA ALA A 28 7.92 5.69 7.50
C ALA A 28 9.38 6.09 7.29
N ASP A 29 10.25 5.16 6.91
CA ASP A 29 11.66 5.43 6.60
C ASP A 29 11.80 6.40 5.42
N LEU A 30 10.97 6.27 4.38
CA LEU A 30 11.00 7.16 3.22
C LEU A 30 10.43 8.55 3.52
N VAL A 31 9.51 8.66 4.47
CA VAL A 31 8.80 9.91 4.80
C VAL A 31 9.50 10.68 5.91
N ILE A 32 9.75 10.06 7.06
CA ILE A 32 10.21 10.72 8.30
C ILE A 32 11.72 10.88 8.31
N ALA A 33 12.45 9.81 7.98
CA ALA A 33 13.90 9.78 8.06
C ALA A 33 14.48 9.28 6.73
N PRO A 34 14.24 9.99 5.60
CA PRO A 34 14.75 9.57 4.32
C PRO A 34 16.27 9.47 4.46
N LEU A 35 16.78 8.24 4.52
CA LEU A 35 18.21 7.99 4.53
C LEU A 35 18.74 8.73 3.32
N GLN A 36 19.57 9.75 3.56
CA GLN A 36 20.38 10.37 2.53
C GLN A 36 21.35 9.30 2.04
N THR A 37 20.86 8.38 1.23
CA THR A 37 21.70 7.52 0.43
C THR A 37 22.62 8.47 -0.32
N ARG A 38 23.93 8.22 -0.23
CA ARG A 38 25.02 9.11 -0.68
C ARG A 38 24.96 9.52 -2.16
N HIS A 39 23.94 9.08 -2.89
CA HIS A 39 23.56 9.56 -4.19
C HIS A 39 22.21 10.23 -4.07
N VAL A 40 22.22 11.57 -4.12
CA VAL A 40 21.04 12.43 -4.19
C VAL A 40 20.16 11.92 -5.32
N CYS A 41 19.16 11.10 -5.00
CA CYS A 41 18.05 10.87 -5.91
C CYS A 41 17.37 12.24 -6.03
N PRO A 42 17.22 12.81 -7.26
CA PRO A 42 16.49 14.06 -7.42
C PRO A 42 15.11 13.93 -6.75
N GLY A 43 14.62 14.99 -6.09
CA GLY A 43 13.44 14.93 -5.21
C GLY A 43 12.20 14.23 -5.83
N GLN A 44 12.06 14.31 -7.16
CA GLN A 44 11.02 13.60 -7.92
C GLN A 44 11.08 12.07 -7.80
N HIS A 45 12.28 11.49 -7.69
CA HIS A 45 12.47 10.05 -7.53
C HIS A 45 12.11 9.59 -6.11
N LEU A 46 12.34 10.43 -5.10
CA LEU A 46 11.96 10.17 -3.72
C LEU A 46 10.44 10.19 -3.55
N ASP A 47 9.75 11.18 -4.14
CA ASP A 47 8.28 11.26 -4.06
C ASP A 47 7.60 10.10 -4.77
N ALA A 48 8.14 9.65 -5.90
CA ALA A 48 7.66 8.44 -6.57
C ALA A 48 7.81 7.19 -5.67
N GLN A 49 8.92 7.06 -4.95
CA GLN A 49 9.13 5.96 -4.00
C GLN A 49 8.19 6.04 -2.79
N ARG A 50 7.99 7.24 -2.22
CA ARG A 50 7.04 7.49 -1.12
C ARG A 50 5.61 7.14 -1.54
N LEU A 51 5.20 7.56 -2.74
CA LEU A 51 3.87 7.26 -3.28
C LEU A 51 3.69 5.75 -3.53
N ALA A 52 4.68 5.09 -4.13
CA ALA A 52 4.65 3.65 -4.35
C ALA A 52 4.53 2.88 -3.01
N ALA A 53 5.29 3.28 -1.99
CA ALA A 53 5.19 2.68 -0.66
C ALA A 53 3.82 2.94 0.00
N ALA A 54 3.25 4.15 -0.14
CA ALA A 54 1.90 4.45 0.33
C ALA A 54 0.86 3.55 -0.35
N GLN A 55 0.94 3.37 -1.67
CA GLN A 55 0.06 2.49 -2.45
C GLN A 55 0.16 1.04 -1.99
N GLU A 56 1.37 0.53 -1.75
CA GLU A 56 1.57 -0.83 -1.23
C GLU A 56 0.85 -1.03 0.12
N VAL A 57 1.03 -0.10 1.07
CA VAL A 57 0.37 -0.17 2.38
C VAL A 57 -1.15 -0.07 2.25
N ILE A 58 -1.66 0.84 1.41
CA ILE A 58 -3.11 1.02 1.21
C ILE A 58 -3.73 -0.23 0.58
N CYS A 59 -3.12 -0.75 -0.49
CA CYS A 59 -3.61 -1.98 -1.13
C CYS A 59 -3.64 -3.16 -0.13
N ALA A 60 -2.59 -3.29 0.68
CA ALA A 60 -2.51 -4.31 1.71
C ALA A 60 -3.59 -4.13 2.78
N ALA A 61 -3.79 -2.91 3.27
CA ALA A 61 -4.78 -2.61 4.30
C ALA A 61 -6.22 -2.83 3.80
N VAL A 62 -6.52 -2.43 2.56
CA VAL A 62 -7.82 -2.68 1.91
C VAL A 62 -8.06 -4.18 1.74
N ALA A 63 -7.07 -4.95 1.30
CA ALA A 63 -7.18 -6.41 1.19
C ALA A 63 -7.44 -7.11 2.54
N MET A 64 -7.05 -6.47 3.65
CA MET A 64 -7.31 -6.92 5.02
C MET A 64 -8.62 -6.37 5.61
N GLY A 65 -9.43 -5.64 4.84
CA GLY A 65 -10.69 -5.04 5.30
C GLY A 65 -10.49 -3.82 6.20
N ARG A 66 -9.33 -3.15 6.12
CA ARG A 66 -8.95 -1.99 6.96
C ARG A 66 -8.68 -0.73 6.11
N PRO A 67 -9.63 -0.25 5.28
CA PRO A 67 -9.40 0.89 4.38
C PRO A 67 -9.11 2.20 5.13
N ALA A 68 -9.68 2.39 6.34
CA ALA A 68 -9.44 3.57 7.18
C ALA A 68 -7.96 3.79 7.54
N PHE A 69 -7.14 2.75 7.41
CA PHE A 69 -5.70 2.82 7.64
C PHE A 69 -4.96 3.73 6.63
N ALA A 70 -5.59 4.05 5.51
CA ALA A 70 -5.08 5.02 4.53
C ALA A 70 -4.92 6.43 5.16
N LEU A 71 -5.79 6.82 6.09
CA LEU A 71 -5.71 8.13 6.76
C LEU A 71 -4.43 8.28 7.60
N ASN A 72 -3.98 7.21 8.24
CA ASN A 72 -2.75 7.22 9.03
C ASN A 72 -1.52 7.54 8.17
N LEU A 73 -1.54 7.15 6.89
CA LEU A 73 -0.45 7.45 5.96
C LEU A 73 -0.44 8.93 5.58
N ALA A 74 -1.60 9.52 5.31
CA ALA A 74 -1.70 10.96 5.04
C ALA A 74 -1.20 11.80 6.23
N GLN A 75 -1.53 11.41 7.45
CA GLN A 75 -1.01 12.08 8.65
C GLN A 75 0.51 11.94 8.77
N MET A 76 1.04 10.75 8.49
CA MET A 76 2.48 10.49 8.53
C MET A 76 3.24 11.28 7.46
N ALA A 77 2.65 11.47 6.27
CA ALA A 77 3.21 12.34 5.23
C ALA A 77 3.45 13.78 5.73
N GLY A 78 2.57 14.29 6.59
CA GLY A 78 2.74 15.59 7.24
C GLY A 78 3.95 15.69 8.19
N SER A 79 4.56 14.55 8.55
CA SER A 79 5.80 14.51 9.35
C SER A 79 7.07 14.49 8.49
N ALA A 80 6.96 14.69 7.17
CA ALA A 80 8.12 14.80 6.30
C ALA A 80 9.02 16.00 6.69
N PRO A 81 10.36 15.86 6.59
CA PRO A 81 11.28 16.98 6.82
C PRO A 81 10.96 18.18 5.95
N GLN A 82 11.14 19.40 6.48
CA GLN A 82 10.86 20.64 5.75
C GLN A 82 11.75 20.82 4.52
N GLU A 83 12.96 20.26 4.55
CA GLU A 83 13.92 20.28 3.45
C GLU A 83 13.51 19.36 2.29
N LEU A 84 12.67 18.36 2.57
CA LEU A 84 12.20 17.35 1.63
C LEU A 84 10.70 17.10 1.81
N PRO A 85 9.86 18.15 1.58
CA PRO A 85 8.44 18.07 1.85
C PRO A 85 7.80 16.98 0.99
N PHE A 86 6.76 16.35 1.53
CA PHE A 86 5.96 15.36 0.81
C PHE A 86 4.49 15.73 0.93
N VAL A 87 3.87 16.07 -0.19
CA VAL A 87 2.43 16.40 -0.23
C VAL A 87 1.65 15.13 -0.54
N PHE A 88 1.04 14.55 0.48
CA PHE A 88 0.15 13.41 0.34
C PHE A 88 -1.04 13.59 1.28
N THR A 89 -2.18 13.95 0.71
CA THR A 89 -3.35 14.39 1.48
C THR A 89 -4.26 13.21 1.86
N GLU A 90 -5.18 13.46 2.79
CA GLU A 90 -6.24 12.50 3.11
C GLU A 90 -7.09 12.15 1.89
N LEU A 91 -7.34 13.12 1.00
CA LEU A 91 -8.08 12.90 -0.24
C LEU A 91 -7.33 11.95 -1.18
N ASP A 92 -6.01 12.10 -1.29
CA ASP A 92 -5.16 11.21 -2.11
C ASP A 92 -5.17 9.78 -1.54
N ALA A 93 -5.08 9.65 -0.22
CA ALA A 93 -5.14 8.37 0.46
C ALA A 93 -6.50 7.68 0.25
N TRP A 94 -7.61 8.41 0.36
CA TRP A 94 -8.95 7.88 0.10
C TRP A 94 -9.16 7.47 -1.36
N ARG A 95 -8.69 8.27 -2.31
CA ARG A 95 -8.73 7.91 -3.75
C ARG A 95 -8.03 6.59 -4.00
N LEU A 96 -6.83 6.41 -3.45
CA LEU A 96 -6.08 5.15 -3.57
C LEU A 96 -6.79 3.98 -2.89
N ALA A 97 -7.42 4.20 -1.73
CA ALA A 97 -8.14 3.14 -1.02
C ALA A 97 -9.39 2.68 -1.80
N ILE A 98 -10.15 3.63 -2.36
CA ILE A 98 -11.30 3.35 -3.23
C ILE A 98 -10.82 2.64 -4.50
N ASP A 99 -9.79 3.14 -5.16
CA ASP A 99 -9.22 2.50 -6.34
C ASP A 99 -8.79 1.06 -6.05
N ALA A 100 -8.14 0.81 -4.92
CA ALA A 100 -7.74 -0.53 -4.49
C ALA A 100 -8.96 -1.42 -4.20
N GLN A 101 -10.03 -0.88 -3.62
CA GLN A 101 -11.25 -1.61 -3.32
C GLN A 101 -12.01 -2.03 -4.59
N TYR A 102 -12.06 -1.17 -5.61
CA TYR A 102 -12.82 -1.40 -6.84
C TYR A 102 -12.00 -1.97 -8.01
N ARG A 103 -10.66 -1.92 -7.95
CA ARG A 103 -9.77 -2.65 -8.89
C ARG A 103 -9.57 -4.12 -8.55
N LEU A 104 -10.05 -4.58 -7.39
CA LEU A 104 -10.15 -6.01 -7.13
C LEU A 104 -11.16 -6.60 -8.13
N PRO A 105 -10.77 -7.56 -9.00
CA PRO A 105 -11.71 -8.15 -9.92
C PRO A 105 -12.86 -8.72 -9.09
N LYS A 106 -14.08 -8.25 -9.38
CA LYS A 106 -15.29 -8.95 -8.93
C LYS A 106 -15.10 -10.38 -9.41
N ALA A 107 -14.97 -11.33 -8.49
CA ALA A 107 -15.08 -12.73 -8.84
C ALA A 107 -16.52 -12.90 -9.36
N GLU A 108 -16.66 -12.85 -10.69
CA GLU A 108 -17.89 -13.25 -11.36
C GLU A 108 -18.18 -14.70 -10.94
N LYS A 109 -19.41 -14.90 -10.46
CA LYS A 109 -19.92 -16.18 -9.97
C LYS A 109 -20.20 -17.14 -11.13
#